data_AF-A0A8R1I868-F1
#
_entry.id   AF-A0A8R1I868-F1
#
_cell.length_a   1.000
_cell.length_b   1.000
_cell.length_c   1.000
_cell.angle_alpha   90.00
_cell.angle_beta   90.00
_cell.angle_gamma   90.00
#
_symmetry.space_group_name_H-M   'P 1'
#
loop_
_entity.id
_entity.type
_entity.pdbx_description
1 polymer ?
#
loop_
_entity_poly.entity_id
_entity_poly.type
_entity_poly.pdbx_seq_one_letter_code
_entity_poly.pdbx_strand_id
1 'polypeptide(L)'
;MDNASAYGAEDCRFESCRGRNSFLQKMPTYQFEAARGPVIIGSLPLKLVFQWAVSMPGVGVVIAFIIGYTIHTSLMYDYEWVCRKVYLPSVSRLLNLPLERIAWNILSLSSVPLQLFVVMRQYILTFSTSPKQQYLRIVLVISSVFQSLFLTLLATVGERESGAFHVAFFSGFSVATITNYTVFTILMKCNVVEAPEHGRRRIFILLALMLVLPIIFVAFILHNVFCIPGTYEAFAIFEYLTIILIYSFHLSNFYLFSDPSQKILVCHRNGKLAPVRI
;
A
#
# COMPACT_ATOMS: atom_id res chain seq x y z
N MET A 1 -55.51 -8.45 4.78
CA MET A 1 -54.51 -9.02 3.86
C MET A 1 -53.63 -7.91 3.31
N ASP A 2 -52.48 -7.56 3.88
CA ASP A 2 -51.93 -7.58 5.23
C ASP A 2 -50.57 -6.89 5.13
N ASN A 3 -50.18 -6.26 6.25
CA ASN A 3 -48.82 -5.88 6.65
C ASN A 3 -48.25 -4.55 6.12
N ALA A 4 -48.70 -3.49 6.78
CA ALA A 4 -47.84 -2.40 7.22
C ALA A 4 -47.02 -2.82 8.47
N SER A 5 -45.75 -2.44 8.51
CA SER A 5 -44.85 -2.42 9.69
C SER A 5 -43.91 -1.23 9.45
N ALA A 6 -44.03 -0.07 10.09
CA ALA A 6 -43.89 0.29 11.51
C ALA A 6 -42.43 0.29 12.00
N TYR A 7 -41.74 1.43 11.83
CA TYR A 7 -40.72 2.01 12.71
C TYR A 7 -40.62 3.50 12.27
N GLY A 8 -40.91 4.52 13.05
CA GLY A 8 -40.80 4.70 14.50
C GLY A 8 -40.03 6.01 14.70
N ALA A 9 -40.69 7.15 14.52
CA ALA A 9 -40.16 8.46 14.92
C ALA A 9 -40.97 8.90 16.13
N GLU A 10 -40.36 8.74 17.30
CA GLU A 10 -40.98 9.01 18.58
C GLU A 10 -41.29 10.49 18.78
N ASP A 11 -42.47 10.65 19.36
CA ASP A 11 -43.19 11.85 19.76
C ASP A 11 -42.46 12.50 20.95
N CYS A 12 -41.73 13.61 20.74
CA CYS A 12 -41.31 14.47 21.85
C CYS A 12 -42.38 15.55 22.07
N ARG A 13 -43.44 15.13 22.77
CA ARG A 13 -44.51 16.00 23.28
C ARG A 13 -44.08 16.55 24.64
N PHE A 14 -43.78 17.85 24.72
CA PHE A 14 -43.75 18.58 25.99
C PHE A 14 -45.03 19.42 26.10
N GLU A 15 -45.86 19.06 27.08
CA GLU A 15 -47.11 19.72 27.41
C GLU A 15 -46.89 21.12 27.99
N SER A 16 -47.68 22.06 27.45
CA SER A 16 -48.52 23.02 28.18
C SER A 16 -47.90 23.80 29.35
N CYS A 17 -47.48 25.04 29.09
CA CYS A 17 -47.69 26.14 30.02
C CYS A 17 -48.77 27.08 29.48
N ARG A 18 -49.89 27.13 30.21
CA ARG A 18 -51.08 27.95 29.95
C ARG A 18 -50.78 29.39 30.37
N GLY A 19 -50.50 30.26 29.41
CA GLY A 19 -50.31 31.71 29.61
C GLY A 19 -51.10 32.50 28.58
N ARG A 20 -52.09 33.25 29.07
CA ARG A 20 -53.00 34.12 28.32
C ARG A 20 -52.23 35.34 27.81
N ASN A 21 -52.22 35.62 26.50
CA ASN A 21 -52.31 36.97 25.93
C ASN A 21 -52.33 36.95 24.40
N SER A 22 -53.30 37.68 23.86
CA SER A 22 -53.51 38.02 22.46
C SER A 22 -52.36 38.87 21.91
N PHE A 23 -51.60 38.36 20.94
CA PHE A 23 -50.90 39.18 19.95
C PHE A 23 -50.67 38.35 18.69
N LEU A 24 -51.30 38.77 17.59
CA LEU A 24 -51.27 38.12 16.28
C LEU A 24 -49.97 38.52 15.59
N GLN A 25 -48.87 37.84 15.91
CA GLN A 25 -47.57 38.05 15.27
C GLN A 25 -47.42 37.07 14.11
N LYS A 26 -47.37 37.60 12.87
CA LYS A 26 -47.03 36.83 11.66
C LYS A 26 -45.70 36.10 11.91
N MET A 27 -45.73 34.77 12.02
CA MET A 27 -44.50 33.98 12.00
C MET A 27 -43.90 34.05 10.60
N PRO A 28 -42.62 34.41 10.43
CA PRO A 28 -41.95 34.27 9.15
C PRO A 28 -41.89 32.79 8.77
N THR A 29 -42.33 32.49 7.55
CA THR A 29 -42.26 31.15 6.97
C THR A 29 -40.83 30.91 6.49
N TYR A 30 -40.05 30.15 7.24
CA TYR A 30 -38.70 29.76 6.82
C TYR A 30 -38.82 28.58 5.84
N GLN A 31 -38.54 28.82 4.55
CA GLN A 31 -38.32 27.75 3.59
C GLN A 31 -36.86 27.31 3.67
N PHE A 32 -36.62 26.09 4.15
CA PHE A 32 -35.30 25.46 4.05
C PHE A 32 -35.10 25.03 2.59
N GLU A 33 -34.32 25.80 1.85
CA GLU A 33 -33.89 25.40 0.51
C GLU A 33 -32.85 24.28 0.68
N ALA A 34 -33.22 23.05 0.33
CA ALA A 34 -32.34 21.89 0.46
C ALA A 34 -31.06 22.12 -0.35
N ALA A 35 -29.94 22.30 0.36
CA ALA A 35 -28.63 22.37 -0.26
C ALA A 35 -28.43 21.09 -1.09
N ARG A 36 -28.37 21.22 -2.43
CA ARG A 36 -28.13 20.08 -3.32
C ARG A 36 -26.80 19.43 -2.91
N GLY A 37 -26.88 18.20 -2.41
CA GLY A 37 -25.72 17.41 -1.99
C GLY A 37 -24.69 17.22 -3.11
N PRO A 38 -23.47 16.78 -2.76
CA PRO A 38 -22.43 16.49 -3.75
C PRO A 38 -22.92 15.51 -4.82
N VAL A 39 -22.66 15.82 -6.09
CA VAL A 39 -23.01 14.93 -7.21
C VAL A 39 -21.90 13.91 -7.40
N ILE A 40 -22.22 12.63 -7.34
CA ILE A 40 -21.24 11.55 -7.56
C ILE A 40 -20.98 11.45 -9.06
N ILE A 41 -19.76 11.73 -9.49
CA ILE A 41 -19.30 11.64 -10.89
C ILE A 41 -18.84 10.22 -11.23
N GLY A 42 -18.27 9.51 -10.25
CA GLY A 42 -17.76 8.16 -10.48
C GLY A 42 -17.45 7.43 -9.18
N SER A 43 -17.33 6.10 -9.28
CA SER A 43 -16.93 5.25 -8.17
C SER A 43 -15.85 4.25 -8.59
N LEU A 44 -14.77 4.16 -7.82
CA LEU A 44 -13.69 3.19 -8.04
C LEU A 44 -13.66 2.20 -6.86
N PRO A 45 -13.89 0.89 -7.06
CA PRO A 45 -13.82 -0.08 -5.98
C PRO A 45 -12.39 -0.20 -5.46
N LEU A 46 -12.25 -0.26 -4.14
CA LEU A 46 -10.94 -0.24 -3.51
C LEU A 46 -10.10 -1.48 -3.82
N LYS A 47 -10.76 -2.61 -4.08
CA LYS A 47 -10.15 -3.85 -4.57
C LYS A 47 -9.27 -3.60 -5.80
N LEU A 48 -9.75 -2.82 -6.78
CA LEU A 48 -8.99 -2.53 -8.01
C LEU A 48 -7.76 -1.67 -7.72
N VAL A 49 -7.90 -0.68 -6.84
CA VAL A 49 -6.77 0.18 -6.43
C VAL A 49 -5.68 -0.66 -5.77
N PHE A 50 -6.04 -1.54 -4.84
CA PHE A 50 -5.09 -2.45 -4.21
C PHE A 50 -4.44 -3.40 -5.22
N GLN A 51 -5.24 -3.98 -6.12
CA GLN A 51 -4.75 -4.87 -7.17
C GLN A 51 -3.71 -4.18 -8.05
N TRP A 52 -4.00 -2.97 -8.55
CA TRP A 52 -3.08 -2.23 -9.40
C TRP A 52 -1.84 -1.75 -8.63
N ALA A 53 -1.99 -1.31 -7.38
CA ALA A 53 -0.86 -0.89 -6.54
C ALA A 53 0.18 -2.02 -6.38
N VAL A 54 -0.29 -3.27 -6.26
CA VAL A 54 0.58 -4.45 -6.09
C VAL A 54 1.00 -5.03 -7.44
N SER A 55 0.10 -5.13 -8.42
CA SER A 55 0.37 -5.86 -9.66
C SER A 55 1.24 -5.09 -10.65
N MET A 56 1.20 -3.75 -10.67
CA MET A 56 1.95 -2.96 -11.64
C MET A 56 3.46 -3.22 -11.58
N PRO A 57 4.13 -3.09 -10.41
CA PRO A 57 5.55 -3.45 -10.31
C PRO A 57 5.80 -4.91 -10.72
N GLY A 58 4.92 -5.83 -10.36
CA GLY A 58 5.07 -7.26 -10.65
C GLY A 58 5.00 -7.55 -12.14
N VAL A 59 4.08 -6.91 -12.86
CA VAL A 59 4.00 -6.94 -14.32
C VAL A 59 5.28 -6.34 -14.93
N GLY A 60 5.83 -5.28 -14.35
CA GLY A 60 7.12 -4.70 -14.78
C GLY A 60 8.27 -5.69 -14.68
N VAL A 61 8.37 -6.42 -13.56
CA VAL A 61 9.37 -7.50 -13.39
C VAL A 61 9.17 -8.60 -14.43
N VAL A 62 7.93 -9.05 -14.65
CA VAL A 62 7.64 -10.11 -15.65
C VAL A 62 7.99 -9.67 -17.07
N ILE A 63 7.64 -8.43 -17.45
CA ILE A 63 8.01 -7.88 -18.76
C ILE A 63 9.53 -7.79 -18.89
N ALA A 64 10.23 -7.32 -17.85
CA ALA A 64 11.69 -7.30 -17.83
C ALA A 64 12.28 -8.71 -18.05
N PHE A 65 11.75 -9.74 -17.40
CA PHE A 65 12.17 -11.13 -17.62
C PHE A 65 11.95 -11.58 -19.06
N ILE A 66 10.78 -11.29 -19.64
CA ILE A 66 10.46 -11.67 -21.02
C ILE A 66 11.42 -10.99 -21.99
N ILE A 67 11.60 -9.67 -21.86
CA ILE A 67 12.49 -8.88 -22.70
C ILE A 67 13.91 -9.41 -22.61
N GLY A 68 14.43 -9.56 -21.39
CA GLY A 68 15.81 -9.95 -21.23
C GLY A 68 16.06 -11.40 -21.65
N TYR A 69 15.10 -12.32 -21.45
CA TYR A 69 15.22 -13.71 -21.92
C TYR A 69 15.08 -13.84 -23.45
N THR A 70 14.40 -12.90 -24.11
CA THR A 70 14.22 -12.96 -25.58
C THR A 70 15.30 -12.20 -26.34
N ILE A 71 15.79 -11.08 -25.79
CA ILE A 71 16.68 -10.14 -26.51
C ILE A 71 18.09 -10.13 -25.91
N HIS A 72 18.24 -10.22 -24.58
CA HIS A 72 19.50 -9.96 -23.87
C HIS A 72 20.03 -11.18 -23.09
N THR A 73 19.84 -12.39 -23.61
CA THR A 73 20.26 -13.64 -22.93
C THR A 73 21.75 -13.69 -22.62
N SER A 74 22.60 -13.27 -23.55
CA SER A 74 24.05 -13.21 -23.32
C SER A 74 24.41 -12.22 -22.22
N LEU A 75 23.76 -11.07 -22.15
CA LEU A 75 24.00 -10.06 -21.11
C LEU A 75 23.50 -10.50 -19.71
N MET A 76 22.59 -11.47 -19.66
CA MET A 76 22.06 -12.04 -18.42
C MET A 76 22.85 -13.22 -17.87
N TYR A 77 23.34 -14.10 -18.73
CA TYR A 77 23.99 -15.35 -18.30
C TYR A 77 25.50 -15.38 -18.55
N ASP A 78 26.02 -14.44 -19.34
CA ASP A 78 27.41 -14.35 -19.73
C ASP A 78 28.02 -13.00 -19.33
N TYR A 79 28.02 -12.71 -18.02
CA TYR A 79 28.69 -11.52 -17.49
C TYR A 79 29.59 -11.84 -16.31
N GLU A 80 30.67 -11.06 -16.21
CA GLU A 80 31.56 -11.07 -15.07
C GLU A 80 31.10 -10.03 -14.05
N TRP A 81 30.99 -10.44 -12.79
CA TRP A 81 30.70 -9.56 -11.67
C TRP A 81 31.83 -9.62 -10.65
N VAL A 82 32.51 -8.48 -10.47
CA VAL A 82 33.63 -8.21 -9.55
C VAL A 82 34.72 -9.28 -9.58
N CYS A 83 34.47 -10.44 -8.99
CA CYS A 83 35.44 -11.53 -8.83
C CYS A 83 35.33 -12.62 -9.89
N ARG A 84 34.15 -12.86 -10.49
CA ARG A 84 33.94 -14.03 -11.38
C ARG A 84 32.73 -13.91 -12.31
N LYS A 85 32.70 -14.78 -13.31
CA LYS A 85 31.49 -15.08 -14.08
C LYS A 85 30.42 -15.70 -13.20
N VAL A 86 29.19 -15.18 -13.32
CA VAL A 86 28.02 -15.62 -12.55
C VAL A 86 26.97 -16.20 -13.48
N TYR A 87 26.26 -17.22 -13.03
CA TYR A 87 25.36 -18.02 -13.89
C TYR A 87 23.88 -17.78 -13.65
N LEU A 88 23.53 -17.11 -12.55
CA LEU A 88 22.15 -16.81 -12.19
C LEU A 88 22.00 -15.29 -12.04
N PRO A 89 21.32 -14.59 -12.97
CA PRO A 89 21.13 -13.15 -12.84
C PRO A 89 20.26 -12.85 -11.62
N SER A 90 20.67 -11.85 -10.85
CA SER A 90 19.83 -11.27 -9.81
C SER A 90 18.72 -10.42 -10.44
N VAL A 91 17.62 -10.19 -9.72
CA VAL A 91 16.55 -9.28 -10.16
C VAL A 91 17.07 -7.85 -10.24
N SER A 92 17.88 -7.42 -9.27
CA SER A 92 18.53 -6.10 -9.33
C SER A 92 19.37 -5.92 -10.61
N ARG A 93 20.04 -6.98 -11.09
CA ARG A 93 20.78 -6.94 -12.36
C ARG A 93 19.82 -6.81 -13.55
N LEU A 94 18.81 -7.68 -13.60
CA LEU A 94 17.84 -7.70 -14.70
C LEU A 94 17.15 -6.34 -14.88
N LEU A 95 16.64 -5.76 -13.80
CA LEU A 95 15.91 -4.50 -13.84
C LEU A 95 16.80 -3.30 -14.18
N ASN A 96 18.13 -3.49 -14.15
CA ASN A 96 19.11 -2.48 -14.49
C ASN A 96 19.58 -2.52 -15.96
N LEU A 97 19.11 -3.47 -16.76
CA LEU A 97 19.35 -3.48 -18.20
C LEU A 97 18.54 -2.39 -18.92
N PRO A 98 19.03 -1.79 -20.02
CA PRO A 98 18.48 -0.55 -20.56
C PRO A 98 17.00 -0.60 -20.94
N LEU A 99 16.55 -1.69 -21.57
CA LEU A 99 15.18 -1.81 -22.08
C LEU A 99 14.21 -2.27 -20.98
N GLU A 100 14.66 -3.24 -20.18
CA GLU A 100 13.99 -3.82 -19.02
C GLU A 100 13.69 -2.73 -17.97
N ARG A 101 14.66 -1.83 -17.75
CA ARG A 101 14.51 -0.70 -16.83
C ARG A 101 13.37 0.23 -17.23
N ILE A 102 13.12 0.44 -18.53
CA ILE A 102 12.03 1.32 -18.98
C ILE A 102 10.68 0.75 -18.54
N ALA A 103 10.44 -0.54 -18.79
CA ALA A 103 9.20 -1.20 -18.38
C ALA A 103 9.02 -1.20 -16.86
N TRP A 104 10.09 -1.52 -16.13
CA TRP A 104 10.10 -1.48 -14.67
C TRP A 104 9.80 -0.08 -14.12
N ASN A 105 10.45 0.96 -14.63
CA ASN A 105 10.30 2.32 -14.13
C ASN A 105 8.90 2.86 -14.36
N ILE A 106 8.36 2.70 -15.57
CA ILE A 106 7.01 3.19 -15.90
C ILE A 106 5.98 2.57 -14.97
N LEU A 107 6.00 1.25 -14.80
CA LEU A 107 4.99 0.55 -14.01
C LEU A 107 5.20 0.74 -12.50
N SER A 108 6.44 0.73 -12.03
CA SER A 108 6.76 0.97 -10.61
C SER A 108 6.36 2.39 -10.19
N LEU A 109 6.76 3.42 -10.96
CA LEU A 109 6.41 4.82 -10.69
C LEU A 109 4.90 5.08 -10.75
N SER A 110 4.22 4.49 -11.74
CA SER A 110 2.76 4.62 -11.88
C SER A 110 1.99 4.03 -10.70
N SER A 111 2.58 3.06 -10.01
CA SER A 111 1.96 2.41 -8.84
C SER A 111 2.06 3.23 -7.55
N VAL A 112 3.04 4.14 -7.43
CA VAL A 112 3.29 4.94 -6.21
C VAL A 112 2.05 5.66 -5.68
N PRO A 113 1.27 6.44 -6.46
CA PRO A 113 0.07 7.11 -5.93
C PRO A 113 -0.97 6.10 -5.42
N LEU A 114 -1.08 4.93 -6.05
CA LEU A 114 -2.01 3.88 -5.61
C LEU A 114 -1.53 3.24 -4.31
N GLN A 115 -0.23 3.02 -4.14
CA GLN A 115 0.36 2.55 -2.90
C GLN A 115 0.10 3.52 -1.74
N LEU A 116 0.26 4.83 -1.96
CA LEU A 116 -0.04 5.85 -0.94
C LEU A 116 -1.54 5.84 -0.55
N PHE A 117 -2.44 5.57 -1.50
CA PHE A 117 -3.86 5.40 -1.21
C PHE A 117 -4.11 4.17 -0.32
N VAL A 118 -3.43 3.05 -0.59
CA VAL A 118 -3.49 1.84 0.24
C VAL A 118 -3.02 2.14 1.67
N VAL A 119 -1.93 2.91 1.82
CA VAL A 119 -1.40 3.32 3.13
C VAL A 119 -2.41 4.20 3.88
N MET A 120 -3.03 5.16 3.19
CA MET A 120 -4.10 5.99 3.78
C MET A 120 -5.23 5.11 4.31
N ARG A 121 -5.65 4.10 3.53
CA ARG A 121 -6.67 3.16 4.01
C ARG A 121 -6.21 2.37 5.24
N GLN A 122 -5.00 1.84 5.23
CA GLN A 122 -4.44 1.11 6.37
C GLN A 122 -4.37 1.99 7.63
N TYR A 123 -4.01 3.26 7.49
CA TYR A 123 -4.00 4.22 8.58
C TYR A 123 -5.40 4.45 9.19
N ILE A 124 -6.44 4.53 8.35
CA ILE A 124 -7.84 4.67 8.80
C ILE A 124 -8.32 3.37 9.48
N LEU A 125 -8.05 2.22 8.86
CA LEU A 125 -8.50 0.91 9.33
C LEU A 125 -7.91 0.56 10.70
N THR A 126 -6.68 0.98 10.97
CA THR A 126 -5.97 0.70 12.23
C THR A 126 -6.22 1.78 13.30
N PHE A 127 -7.32 2.54 13.19
CA PHE A 127 -7.65 3.62 14.13
C PHE A 127 -7.63 3.15 15.59
N SER A 128 -7.08 4.00 16.45
CA SER A 128 -7.06 3.77 17.89
C SER A 128 -6.93 5.10 18.65
N THR A 129 -7.53 5.12 19.84
CA THR A 129 -7.44 6.20 20.83
C THR A 129 -6.22 6.05 21.75
N SER A 130 -5.56 4.89 21.77
CA SER A 130 -4.40 4.65 22.63
C SER A 130 -3.15 5.39 22.12
N PRO A 131 -2.44 6.16 22.97
CA PRO A 131 -1.28 6.96 22.54
C PRO A 131 -0.15 6.10 21.96
N LYS A 132 0.07 4.90 22.53
CA LYS A 132 1.08 3.95 22.04
C LYS A 132 0.75 3.47 20.61
N GLN A 133 -0.53 3.20 20.34
CA GLN A 133 -0.97 2.76 19.03
C GLN A 133 -1.03 3.90 18.02
N GLN A 134 -1.30 5.14 18.45
CA GLN A 134 -1.17 6.31 17.60
C GLN A 134 0.27 6.53 17.13
N TYR A 135 1.25 6.38 18.02
CA TYR A 135 2.66 6.40 17.63
C TYR A 135 2.98 5.32 16.57
N LEU A 136 2.54 4.08 16.78
CA LEU A 136 2.70 3.00 15.80
C LEU A 136 2.05 3.34 14.45
N ARG A 137 0.88 3.99 14.43
CA ARG A 137 0.24 4.42 13.18
C ARG A 137 1.05 5.49 12.44
N ILE A 138 1.73 6.38 13.16
CA ILE A 138 2.65 7.35 12.54
C ILE A 138 3.86 6.62 11.95
N VAL A 139 4.44 5.67 12.70
CA VAL A 139 5.55 4.83 12.19
C VAL A 139 5.12 4.03 10.97
N LEU A 140 3.88 3.52 10.92
CA LEU A 140 3.31 2.84 9.75
C LEU A 140 3.35 3.75 8.52
N VAL A 141 2.85 4.98 8.63
CA VAL A 141 2.83 5.93 7.50
C VAL A 141 4.25 6.30 7.08
N ILE A 142 5.11 6.68 8.02
CA ILE A 142 6.50 7.06 7.73
C ILE A 142 7.25 5.92 7.04
N SER A 143 7.21 4.70 7.60
CA SER A 143 7.85 3.53 7.01
C SER A 143 7.30 3.20 5.62
N SER A 144 5.99 3.37 5.38
CA SER A 144 5.39 3.17 4.05
C SER A 144 5.89 4.17 3.02
N VAL A 145 6.02 5.45 3.42
CA VAL A 145 6.53 6.51 2.56
C VAL A 145 7.99 6.25 2.20
N PHE A 146 8.82 5.89 3.18
CA PHE A 146 10.21 5.51 2.92
C PHE A 146 10.32 4.25 2.07
N GLN A 147 9.47 3.24 2.29
CA GLN A 147 9.44 2.04 1.46
C GLN A 147 9.15 2.40 -0.01
N SER A 148 8.15 3.24 -0.27
CA SER A 148 7.78 3.70 -1.62
C SER A 148 8.90 4.54 -2.25
N LEU A 149 9.53 5.41 -1.45
CA LEU A 149 10.65 6.25 -1.88
C LEU A 149 11.86 5.40 -2.27
N PHE A 150 12.29 4.46 -1.41
CA PHE A 150 13.44 3.61 -1.71
C PHE A 150 13.18 2.66 -2.88
N LEU A 151 11.95 2.15 -3.04
CA LEU A 151 11.57 1.36 -4.21
C LEU A 151 11.65 2.20 -5.50
N THR A 152 11.22 3.45 -5.43
CA THR A 152 11.34 4.41 -6.54
C THR A 152 12.80 4.68 -6.87
N LEU A 153 13.64 4.91 -5.86
CA LEU A 153 15.07 5.15 -6.04
C LEU A 153 15.80 3.92 -6.60
N LEU A 154 15.40 2.70 -6.19
CA LEU A 154 15.90 1.45 -6.78
C LEU A 154 15.52 1.28 -8.24
N ALA A 155 14.37 1.82 -8.65
CA ALA A 155 13.95 1.82 -10.05
C ALA A 155 14.74 2.84 -10.88
N THR A 156 14.94 4.05 -10.34
CA THR A 156 15.60 5.12 -11.09
C THR A 156 17.12 5.04 -11.09
N VAL A 157 17.73 4.65 -9.97
CA VAL A 157 19.19 4.62 -9.79
C VAL A 157 19.68 3.19 -9.90
N GLY A 158 20.30 2.90 -11.04
CA GLY A 158 20.79 1.57 -11.32
C GLY A 158 22.17 1.28 -10.74
N GLU A 159 22.49 -0.01 -10.58
CA GLU A 159 23.80 -0.45 -10.12
C GLU A 159 24.96 0.08 -10.99
N ARG A 160 24.70 0.31 -12.29
CA ARG A 160 25.69 0.77 -13.27
C ARG A 160 26.02 2.24 -13.13
N GLU A 161 25.11 3.03 -12.56
CA GLU A 161 25.30 4.46 -12.33
C GLU A 161 26.02 4.67 -11.00
N SER A 162 25.56 4.00 -9.95
CA SER A 162 26.23 3.97 -8.67
C SER A 162 25.81 2.74 -7.85
N GLY A 163 26.66 1.71 -7.85
CA GLY A 163 26.45 0.50 -7.05
C GLY A 163 26.33 0.80 -5.56
N ALA A 164 27.08 1.77 -5.04
CA ALA A 164 27.02 2.16 -3.62
C ALA A 164 25.64 2.73 -3.25
N PHE A 165 25.07 3.62 -4.07
CA PHE A 165 23.73 4.14 -3.84
C PHE A 165 22.66 3.06 -4.00
N HIS A 166 22.81 2.17 -4.99
CA HIS A 166 21.87 1.07 -5.21
C HIS A 166 21.78 0.15 -3.97
N VAL A 167 22.93 -0.23 -3.39
CA VAL A 167 22.97 -1.03 -2.15
C VAL A 167 22.39 -0.27 -0.97
N ALA A 168 22.65 1.04 -0.86
CA ALA A 168 22.07 1.88 0.20
C ALA A 168 20.54 1.94 0.09
N PHE A 169 19.99 2.10 -1.12
CA PHE A 169 18.55 2.11 -1.34
C PHE A 169 17.91 0.74 -1.11
N PHE A 170 18.57 -0.35 -1.49
CA PHE A 170 18.13 -1.71 -1.17
C PHE A 170 18.07 -1.94 0.36
N SER A 171 19.07 -1.45 1.08
CA SER A 171 19.13 -1.50 2.54
C SER A 171 18.00 -0.69 3.18
N GLY A 172 17.81 0.56 2.72
CA GLY A 172 16.72 1.43 3.18
C GLY A 172 15.34 0.83 2.93
N PHE A 173 15.12 0.28 1.73
CA PHE A 173 13.89 -0.42 1.37
C PHE A 173 13.63 -1.62 2.29
N SER A 174 14.65 -2.43 2.56
CA SER A 174 14.56 -3.62 3.41
C SER A 174 14.17 -3.26 4.84
N VAL A 175 14.83 -2.26 5.44
CA VAL A 175 14.53 -1.79 6.80
C VAL A 175 13.14 -1.16 6.88
N ALA A 176 12.77 -0.33 5.91
CA ALA A 176 11.45 0.29 5.83
C ALA A 176 10.34 -0.79 5.71
N THR A 177 10.54 -1.80 4.86
CA THR A 177 9.59 -2.91 4.65
C THR A 177 9.39 -3.73 5.92
N ILE A 178 10.47 -4.14 6.59
CA ILE A 178 10.38 -4.89 7.86
C ILE A 178 9.65 -4.09 8.93
N THR A 179 10.02 -2.81 9.08
CA THR A 179 9.40 -1.92 10.06
C THR A 179 7.92 -1.77 9.78
N ASN A 180 7.56 -1.52 8.51
CA ASN A 180 6.19 -1.38 8.06
C ASN A 180 5.36 -2.63 8.38
N TYR A 181 5.83 -3.80 7.93
CA TYR A 181 5.10 -5.05 8.08
C TYR A 181 4.96 -5.46 9.54
N THR A 182 5.98 -5.22 10.36
CA THR A 182 5.94 -5.47 11.80
C THR A 182 4.89 -4.60 12.47
N VAL A 183 4.96 -3.29 12.25
CA VAL A 183 4.03 -2.31 12.83
C VAL A 183 2.60 -2.58 12.37
N PHE A 184 2.40 -2.83 11.07
CA PHE A 184 1.09 -3.17 10.52
C PHE A 184 0.53 -4.45 11.16
N THR A 185 1.35 -5.50 11.30
CA THR A 185 0.93 -6.76 11.92
C THR A 185 0.52 -6.58 13.39
N ILE A 186 1.27 -5.77 14.16
CA ILE A 186 0.93 -5.44 15.55
C ILE A 186 -0.40 -4.67 15.61
N LEU A 187 -0.56 -3.62 14.79
CA LEU A 187 -1.76 -2.81 14.75
C LEU A 187 -3.00 -3.62 14.36
N MET A 188 -2.88 -4.50 13.36
CA MET A 188 -3.96 -5.40 12.96
C MET A 188 -4.37 -6.34 14.10
N LYS A 189 -3.40 -6.96 14.77
CA LYS A 189 -3.67 -7.84 15.92
C LYS A 189 -4.37 -7.12 17.07
N CYS A 190 -4.08 -5.84 17.27
CA CYS A 190 -4.64 -5.07 18.38
C CYS A 190 -5.99 -4.42 18.08
N ASN A 191 -6.19 -3.94 16.84
CA ASN A 191 -7.28 -3.01 16.51
C ASN A 191 -8.33 -3.63 15.59
N VAL A 192 -8.06 -4.78 14.98
CA VAL A 192 -8.95 -5.38 13.98
C VAL A 192 -9.27 -6.82 14.37
N VAL A 193 -10.56 -7.14 14.43
CA VAL A 193 -11.03 -8.51 14.58
C VAL A 193 -10.93 -9.20 13.22
N GLU A 194 -9.94 -10.08 13.08
CA GLU A 194 -9.68 -10.84 11.86
C GLU A 194 -9.73 -12.35 12.12
N ALA A 195 -9.99 -13.13 11.07
CA ALA A 195 -9.90 -14.58 11.16
C ALA A 195 -8.45 -15.00 11.54
N PRO A 196 -8.27 -15.98 12.43
CA PRO A 196 -6.96 -16.34 12.96
C PRO A 196 -5.99 -16.85 11.88
N GLU A 197 -6.52 -17.40 10.77
CA GLU A 197 -5.72 -17.83 9.62
C GLU A 197 -4.97 -16.68 8.93
N HIS A 198 -5.60 -15.52 8.78
CA HIS A 198 -5.01 -14.36 8.11
C HIS A 198 -3.87 -13.78 8.95
N GLY A 199 -4.09 -13.62 10.26
CA GLY A 199 -3.06 -13.18 11.20
C GLY A 199 -1.88 -14.15 11.27
N ARG A 200 -2.14 -15.47 11.31
CA ARG A 200 -1.08 -16.50 11.31
C ARG A 200 -0.24 -16.47 10.03
N ARG A 201 -0.90 -16.37 8.87
CA ARG A 201 -0.22 -16.27 7.57
C ARG A 201 0.66 -15.01 7.51
N ARG A 202 0.14 -13.87 7.96
CA ARG A 202 0.89 -12.60 8.01
C ARG A 202 2.15 -12.71 8.88
N ILE A 203 2.03 -13.30 10.07
CA ILE A 203 3.16 -13.52 10.98
C ILE A 203 4.18 -14.48 10.37
N PHE A 204 3.75 -15.60 9.78
CA PHE A 204 4.64 -16.56 9.16
C PHE A 204 5.49 -15.92 8.05
N ILE A 205 4.84 -15.15 7.16
CA ILE A 205 5.53 -14.44 6.07
C ILE A 205 6.50 -13.39 6.62
N LEU A 206 6.11 -12.64 7.65
CA LEU A 206 6.99 -11.67 8.30
C LEU A 206 8.23 -12.33 8.90
N LEU A 207 8.07 -13.46 9.60
CA LEU A 207 9.19 -14.21 10.16
C LEU A 207 10.12 -14.77 9.07
N ALA A 208 9.56 -15.27 7.97
CA ALA A 208 10.34 -15.70 6.82
C ALA A 208 11.15 -14.54 6.22
N LEU A 209 10.55 -13.34 6.10
CA LEU A 209 11.25 -12.16 5.59
C LEU A 209 12.37 -11.69 6.53
N MET A 210 12.13 -11.73 7.84
CA MET A 210 13.15 -11.43 8.86
C MET A 210 14.34 -12.39 8.83
N LEU A 211 14.12 -13.64 8.39
CA LEU A 211 15.18 -14.63 8.19
C LEU A 211 15.93 -14.40 6.87
N VAL A 212 15.20 -14.15 5.78
CA VAL A 212 15.77 -14.07 4.43
C VAL A 212 16.62 -12.81 4.23
N LEU A 213 16.17 -11.65 4.71
CA LEU A 213 16.87 -10.38 4.46
C LEU A 213 18.32 -10.36 4.98
N PRO A 214 18.62 -10.79 6.22
CA PRO A 214 20.01 -10.91 6.68
C PRO A 214 20.87 -11.83 5.81
N ILE A 215 20.31 -12.94 5.32
CA ILE A 215 21.03 -13.89 4.48
C ILE A 215 21.46 -13.23 3.17
N ILE A 216 20.62 -12.38 2.58
CA ILE A 216 20.98 -11.60 1.38
C ILE A 216 22.20 -10.71 1.64
N PHE A 217 22.21 -9.97 2.75
CA PHE A 217 23.35 -9.09 3.07
C PHE A 217 24.64 -9.88 3.33
N VAL A 218 24.54 -11.01 4.03
CA VAL A 218 25.70 -11.89 4.24
C VAL A 218 26.21 -12.43 2.91
N ALA A 219 25.33 -12.97 2.05
CA ALA A 219 25.71 -13.46 0.73
C ALA A 219 26.34 -12.37 -0.15
N PHE A 220 25.80 -11.15 -0.11
CA PHE A 220 26.35 -9.99 -0.81
C PHE A 220 27.76 -9.64 -0.33
N ILE A 221 28.00 -9.61 0.99
CA ILE A 221 29.33 -9.33 1.57
C ILE A 221 30.32 -10.45 1.22
N LEU A 222 29.93 -11.71 1.39
CA LEU A 222 30.78 -12.86 1.06
C LEU A 222 31.19 -12.87 -0.41
N HIS A 223 30.30 -12.43 -1.30
CA HIS A 223 30.63 -12.32 -2.71
C HIS A 223 31.55 -11.13 -3.02
N ASN A 224 31.17 -9.91 -2.61
CA ASN A 224 31.86 -8.69 -3.05
C ASN A 224 33.15 -8.41 -2.28
N VAL A 225 33.28 -8.88 -1.04
CA VAL A 225 34.46 -8.64 -0.19
C VAL A 225 35.40 -9.85 -0.17
N PHE A 226 34.84 -11.05 -0.03
CA PHE A 226 35.61 -12.29 0.16
C PHE A 226 35.70 -13.16 -1.09
N CYS A 227 35.04 -12.78 -2.20
CA CYS A 227 35.04 -13.51 -3.47
C CYS A 227 34.72 -15.02 -3.34
N ILE A 228 33.85 -15.40 -2.39
CA ILE A 228 33.51 -16.82 -2.17
C ILE A 228 32.63 -17.35 -3.31
N PRO A 229 32.97 -18.47 -3.97
CA PRO A 229 32.17 -19.03 -5.05
C PRO A 229 30.80 -19.50 -4.55
N GLY A 230 29.75 -19.33 -5.37
CA GLY A 230 28.37 -19.76 -5.05
C GLY A 230 27.56 -18.75 -4.22
N THR A 231 28.22 -17.74 -3.63
CA THR A 231 27.53 -16.77 -2.77
C THR A 231 26.72 -15.73 -3.55
N TYR A 232 27.09 -15.46 -4.80
CA TYR A 232 26.28 -14.62 -5.69
C TYR A 232 24.97 -15.31 -6.07
N GLU A 233 25.05 -16.58 -6.43
CA GLU A 233 23.89 -17.38 -6.79
C GLU A 233 22.95 -17.52 -5.58
N ALA A 234 23.50 -17.70 -4.37
CA ALA A 234 22.72 -17.62 -3.14
C ALA A 234 22.04 -16.25 -2.97
N PHE A 235 22.78 -15.14 -3.13
CA PHE A 235 22.22 -13.80 -3.10
C PHE A 235 21.03 -13.64 -4.07
N ALA A 236 21.18 -14.06 -5.33
CA ALA A 236 20.13 -13.99 -6.33
C ALA A 236 18.91 -14.83 -5.93
N ILE A 237 19.09 -16.09 -5.49
CA ILE A 237 17.99 -16.96 -5.01
C ILE A 237 17.21 -16.30 -3.86
N PHE A 238 17.92 -15.75 -2.87
CA PHE A 238 17.26 -15.12 -1.74
C PHE A 238 16.58 -13.79 -2.11
N GLU A 239 17.11 -13.06 -3.10
CA GLU A 239 16.42 -11.90 -3.66
C GLU A 239 15.09 -12.28 -4.32
N TYR A 240 15.06 -13.33 -5.14
CA TYR A 240 13.81 -13.89 -5.69
C TYR A 240 12.82 -14.27 -4.58
N LEU A 241 13.31 -14.98 -3.56
CA LEU A 241 12.50 -15.38 -2.42
C LEU A 241 11.95 -14.17 -1.65
N THR A 242 12.74 -13.11 -1.49
CA THR A 242 12.31 -11.86 -0.86
C THR A 242 11.15 -11.22 -1.61
N ILE A 243 11.24 -11.14 -2.94
CA ILE A 243 10.14 -10.60 -3.75
C ILE A 243 8.89 -11.45 -3.56
N ILE A 244 8.99 -12.78 -3.64
CA ILE A 244 7.86 -13.69 -3.41
C ILE A 244 7.23 -13.47 -2.03
N LEU A 245 8.05 -13.30 -0.99
CA LEU A 245 7.57 -13.05 0.38
C LEU A 245 6.90 -11.68 0.52
N ILE A 246 7.44 -10.63 -0.09
CA ILE A 246 6.84 -9.29 -0.14
C ILE A 246 5.45 -9.37 -0.79
N TYR A 247 5.34 -9.98 -1.97
CA TYR A 247 4.05 -10.18 -2.63
C TYR A 247 3.10 -11.04 -1.80
N SER A 248 3.61 -12.10 -1.18
CA SER A 248 2.82 -12.96 -0.31
C SER A 248 2.25 -12.20 0.88
N PHE A 249 3.01 -11.25 1.45
CA PHE A 249 2.53 -10.39 2.53
C PHE A 249 1.37 -9.50 2.04
N HIS A 250 1.50 -8.86 0.88
CA HIS A 250 0.41 -8.10 0.29
C HIS A 250 -0.83 -8.97 0.02
N LEU A 251 -0.66 -10.16 -0.56
CA LEU A 251 -1.75 -11.10 -0.80
C LEU A 251 -2.44 -11.56 0.49
N SER A 252 -1.70 -11.72 1.59
CA SER A 252 -2.28 -12.04 2.91
C SER A 252 -3.24 -10.97 3.42
N ASN A 253 -3.13 -9.74 2.92
CA ASN A 253 -3.96 -8.60 3.30
C ASN A 253 -5.05 -8.28 2.26
N PHE A 254 -5.16 -9.06 1.18
CA PHE A 254 -6.10 -8.82 0.08
C PHE A 254 -7.57 -8.80 0.53
N TYR A 255 -7.93 -9.60 1.53
CA TYR A 255 -9.29 -9.68 2.06
C TYR A 255 -9.76 -8.34 2.65
N LEU A 256 -8.86 -7.50 3.18
CA LEU A 256 -9.19 -6.18 3.74
C LEU A 256 -9.78 -5.21 2.72
N PHE A 257 -9.50 -5.46 1.43
CA PHE A 257 -9.92 -4.63 0.31
C PHE A 257 -10.96 -5.33 -0.57
N SER A 258 -11.38 -6.55 -0.21
CA SER A 258 -12.24 -7.40 -1.05
C SER A 258 -13.72 -7.11 -0.90
N ASP A 259 -14.13 -6.37 0.13
CA ASP A 259 -15.52 -5.99 0.37
C ASP A 259 -16.04 -5.04 -0.75
N PRO A 260 -17.08 -5.44 -1.51
CA PRO A 260 -17.65 -4.65 -2.60
C PRO A 260 -18.25 -3.30 -2.17
N SER A 261 -18.59 -3.13 -0.88
CA SER A 261 -19.12 -1.88 -0.34
C SER A 261 -18.06 -0.77 -0.31
N GLN A 262 -16.77 -1.13 -0.32
CA GLN A 262 -15.66 -0.20 -0.18
C GLN A 262 -15.29 0.42 -1.54
N LYS A 263 -15.73 1.66 -1.73
CA LYS A 263 -15.54 2.41 -2.99
C LYS A 263 -15.01 3.81 -2.70
N ILE A 264 -14.13 4.29 -3.59
CA ILE A 264 -13.72 5.69 -3.66
C ILE A 264 -14.77 6.41 -4.49
N LEU A 265 -15.41 7.42 -3.92
CA LEU A 265 -16.41 8.25 -4.60
C LEU A 265 -15.75 9.54 -5.09
N VAL A 266 -15.86 9.82 -6.39
CA VAL A 266 -15.44 11.10 -6.97
C VAL A 266 -16.67 11.99 -6.99
N CYS A 267 -16.66 13.02 -6.14
CA CYS A 267 -17.80 13.91 -5.95
C CYS A 267 -17.50 15.30 -6.53
N HIS A 268 -18.43 15.84 -7.33
CA HIS A 268 -18.46 17.25 -7.70
C HIS A 268 -19.20 18.03 -6.62
N ARG A 269 -18.50 18.97 -5.99
CA ARG A 269 -19.14 19.91 -5.06
C ARG A 269 -19.82 21.01 -5.88
N ASN A 270 -21.15 21.06 -5.86
CA ASN A 270 -21.89 22.18 -6.44
C ASN A 270 -21.64 23.43 -5.57
N GLY A 271 -21.02 24.47 -6.16
CA GLY A 271 -20.54 25.67 -5.47
C GLY A 271 -21.60 26.64 -4.93
N LYS A 272 -22.86 26.24 -4.75
CA LYS A 272 -23.87 27.11 -4.15
C LYS A 272 -23.86 26.97 -2.62
N LEU A 273 -22.90 27.65 -1.98
CA LEU A 273 -23.00 27.99 -0.56
C LEU A 273 -23.95 29.20 -0.46
N ALA A 274 -25.25 28.96 -0.27
CA ALA A 274 -26.15 30.04 0.12
C ALA A 274 -25.81 30.41 1.58
N PRO A 275 -25.52 31.68 1.89
CA PRO A 275 -25.35 32.10 3.27
C PRO A 275 -26.71 31.97 3.98
N VAL A 276 -26.79 31.08 4.97
CA VAL A 276 -27.89 31.07 5.92
C VAL A 276 -27.79 32.35 6.73
N ARG A 277 -28.57 33.36 6.36
CA ARG A 277 -28.74 34.58 7.16
C ARG A 277 -29.78 34.24 8.24
N ILE A 278 -29.31 34.05 9.47
CA ILE A 278 -30.15 33.90 10.67
C ILE A 278 -30.82 35.24 10.97
#